data_AF-V5B136-F1
#
_entry.id   AF-V5B136-F1
#
_cell.length_a   1.000
_cell.length_b   1.000
_cell.length_c   1.000
_cell.angle_alpha   90.00
_cell.angle_beta   90.00
_cell.angle_gamma   90.00
#
_symmetry.space_group_name_H-M   'P 1'
#
loop_
_entity.id
_entity.type
_entity.pdbx_description
1 polymer ?
#
loop_
_entity_poly.entity_id
_entity_poly.type
_entity_poly.pdbx_seq_one_letter_code
_entity_poly.pdbx_strand_id
1 'polypeptide(L)'
;MGCKAGPKILQIIITSTIAGVTTVVRPLWAASSLVRIDVWIGNIRITGSKSDATLWESQVLRNADSCHASMGEDRESGATQYTFLGVQFDHTHRAVSLSDKFVRSVRAVPSLNSLTIAEMEVVASRFLYAAAILGTRLCDHCFFIKAVRRRLSALNRGIVQETSPANLPPSAVGLGERLRHIIENNRERNIKPTEKASAAIITDASPHGWGAVFIPDSGDVKIAGGKWERKPFLIMQAEARAVRLALSAFSAILPSAMDVWVDNTSLQGAANKGSSKSHAMTWELRRIYGFLDSCGIQATFAYVRSAENPAEGMSHGRVFTLQELAKGWNLRRGAAVSCGWRTPKSAT
;
A
#
# COMPACT_ATOMS: atom_id res chain seq x y z
N MET A 1 -29.81 -3.11 -17.25
CA MET A 1 -28.62 -3.66 -16.56
C MET A 1 -27.70 -4.28 -17.59
N GLY A 2 -26.37 -4.24 -17.40
CA GLY A 2 -25.41 -4.90 -18.30
C GLY A 2 -24.73 -4.03 -19.38
N CYS A 3 -25.00 -2.72 -19.43
CA CYS A 3 -24.21 -1.82 -20.27
C CYS A 3 -22.80 -1.67 -19.70
N LYS A 4 -21.77 -1.94 -20.53
CA LYS A 4 -20.34 -1.84 -20.13
C LYS A 4 -19.97 -0.45 -19.59
N ALA A 5 -20.58 0.61 -20.11
CA ALA A 5 -20.35 1.99 -19.65
C ALA A 5 -21.17 2.38 -18.42
N GLY A 6 -22.19 1.59 -18.05
CA GLY A 6 -23.14 1.91 -16.98
C GLY A 6 -22.48 2.29 -15.65
N PRO A 7 -21.55 1.48 -15.11
CA PRO A 7 -20.86 1.81 -13.86
C PRO A 7 -20.09 3.13 -13.91
N LYS A 8 -19.49 3.46 -15.07
CA LYS A 8 -18.73 4.70 -15.24
C LYS A 8 -19.65 5.92 -15.30
N ILE A 9 -20.78 5.80 -16.01
CA ILE A 9 -21.81 6.85 -16.06
C ILE A 9 -22.37 7.09 -14.66
N LEU A 10 -22.71 6.02 -13.94
CA LEU A 10 -23.21 6.11 -12.57
C LEU A 10 -22.20 6.76 -11.63
N GLN A 11 -20.93 6.34 -11.67
CA GLN A 11 -19.86 6.98 -10.90
C GLN A 11 -19.81 8.49 -11.13
N ILE A 12 -19.85 8.93 -12.39
CA ILE A 12 -19.78 10.36 -12.74
C ILE A 12 -20.98 11.08 -12.13
N ILE A 13 -22.21 10.61 -12.40
CA ILE A 13 -23.44 11.25 -11.91
C ILE A 13 -23.44 11.36 -10.38
N ILE A 14 -23.11 10.26 -9.69
CA ILE A 14 -23.11 10.28 -8.22
C ILE A 14 -22.02 11.24 -7.72
N THR A 15 -20.82 11.19 -8.29
CA THR A 15 -19.69 12.03 -7.85
C THR A 15 -19.96 13.53 -8.07
N SER A 16 -20.51 13.90 -9.23
CA SER A 16 -20.68 15.31 -9.61
C SER A 16 -21.99 15.94 -9.16
N THR A 17 -23.07 15.16 -9.12
CA THR A 17 -24.42 15.73 -9.00
C THR A 17 -25.05 15.40 -7.65
N ILE A 18 -24.80 14.21 -7.12
CA ILE A 18 -25.43 13.75 -5.87
C ILE A 18 -24.52 14.02 -4.66
N ALA A 19 -23.29 13.52 -4.71
CA ALA A 19 -22.36 13.53 -3.58
C ALA A 19 -21.61 14.86 -3.41
N GLY A 20 -21.42 15.64 -4.47
CA GLY A 20 -20.74 16.95 -4.43
C GLY A 20 -19.25 16.85 -4.07
N VAL A 21 -18.52 15.94 -4.73
CA VAL A 21 -17.09 15.71 -4.41
C VAL A 21 -16.24 16.92 -4.80
N THR A 22 -15.50 17.45 -3.82
CA THR A 22 -14.76 18.73 -3.89
C THR A 22 -13.78 18.86 -5.05
N THR A 23 -13.21 17.75 -5.53
CA THR A 23 -12.26 17.75 -6.65
C THR A 23 -12.92 17.78 -8.02
N VAL A 24 -14.24 17.58 -8.10
CA VAL A 24 -14.98 17.41 -9.35
C VAL A 24 -15.96 18.55 -9.59
N VAL A 25 -16.57 19.07 -8.52
CA VAL A 25 -17.61 20.10 -8.61
C VAL A 25 -17.07 21.48 -8.25
N ARG A 26 -17.78 22.54 -8.66
CA ARG A 26 -17.39 23.90 -8.27
C ARG A 26 -17.59 24.12 -6.76
N PRO A 27 -16.83 25.02 -6.12
CA PRO A 27 -16.89 25.24 -4.67
C PRO A 27 -18.30 25.47 -4.09
N LEU A 28 -19.19 26.10 -4.85
CA LEU A 28 -20.57 26.36 -4.42
C LEU A 28 -21.41 25.09 -4.21
N TRP A 29 -21.08 24.00 -4.92
CA TRP A 29 -21.78 22.71 -4.84
C TRP A 29 -20.93 21.62 -4.19
N ALA A 30 -19.72 21.99 -3.77
CA ALA A 30 -18.77 21.10 -3.16
C ALA A 30 -19.10 20.90 -1.68
N ALA A 31 -18.83 19.70 -1.19
CA ALA A 31 -18.84 19.42 0.22
C ALA A 31 -17.85 20.32 0.97
N SER A 32 -18.17 20.64 2.23
CA SER A 32 -17.23 21.32 3.11
C SER A 32 -15.93 20.51 3.25
N SER A 33 -14.78 21.18 3.39
CA SER A 33 -13.49 20.53 3.68
C SER A 33 -13.48 19.77 5.01
N LEU A 34 -14.49 19.96 5.86
CA LEU A 34 -14.70 19.25 7.12
C LEU A 34 -15.25 17.83 6.95
N VAL A 35 -15.79 17.49 5.77
CA VAL A 35 -16.24 16.14 5.45
C VAL A 35 -15.41 15.57 4.32
N ARG A 36 -15.13 14.28 4.42
CA ARG A 36 -14.53 13.49 3.36
C ARG A 36 -15.60 12.61 2.74
N ILE A 37 -15.62 12.59 1.42
CA ILE A 37 -16.58 11.85 0.62
C ILE A 37 -15.84 10.86 -0.27
N ASP A 38 -16.20 9.59 -0.15
CA ASP A 38 -15.71 8.54 -1.03
C ASP A 38 -16.91 7.94 -1.79
N VAL A 39 -16.87 7.99 -3.11
CA VAL A 39 -17.92 7.45 -4.00
C VAL A 39 -17.37 6.28 -4.78
N TRP A 40 -18.11 5.17 -4.81
CA TRP A 40 -17.79 4.02 -5.64
C TRP A 40 -19.02 3.40 -6.29
N ILE A 41 -19.14 3.63 -7.59
CA ILE A 41 -20.25 3.24 -8.46
C ILE A 41 -21.57 3.75 -7.88
N GLY A 42 -22.26 2.93 -7.08
CA GLY A 42 -23.54 3.25 -6.45
C GLY A 42 -23.46 3.56 -4.96
N ASN A 43 -22.28 3.38 -4.34
CA ASN A 43 -22.11 3.56 -2.90
C ASN A 43 -21.49 4.93 -2.59
N ILE A 44 -22.01 5.60 -1.56
CA ILE A 44 -21.48 6.87 -1.06
C ILE A 44 -21.08 6.67 0.40
N ARG A 45 -19.89 7.12 0.75
CA ARG A 45 -19.41 7.17 2.14
C ARG A 45 -19.09 8.61 2.51
N ILE A 46 -19.66 9.08 3.61
CA ILE A 46 -19.44 10.41 4.16
C ILE A 46 -18.80 10.24 5.53
N THR A 47 -17.61 10.79 5.73
CA THR A 47 -16.87 10.70 6.99
C THR A 47 -16.49 12.08 7.48
N GLY A 48 -16.69 12.35 8.76
CA GLY A 48 -16.40 13.64 9.39
C GLY A 48 -16.92 13.64 10.83
N SER A 49 -17.05 14.82 11.43
CA SER A 49 -17.80 14.94 12.67
C SER A 49 -19.25 14.47 12.46
N LYS A 50 -19.92 13.98 13.52
CA LYS A 50 -21.30 13.50 13.40
C LYS A 50 -22.24 14.59 12.86
N SER A 51 -22.07 15.83 13.30
CA SER A 51 -22.85 16.98 12.83
C SER A 51 -22.62 17.25 11.35
N ASP A 52 -21.35 17.34 10.92
CA ASP A 52 -21.03 17.71 9.54
C ASP A 52 -21.41 16.59 8.57
N ALA A 53 -21.19 15.33 8.95
CA ALA A 53 -21.56 14.17 8.15
C ALA A 53 -23.09 14.07 7.98
N THR A 54 -23.87 14.29 9.04
CA THR A 54 -25.35 14.27 8.99
C THR A 54 -25.90 15.43 8.17
N LEU A 55 -25.30 16.62 8.32
CA LEU A 55 -25.66 17.80 7.52
C LEU A 55 -25.43 17.53 6.03
N TRP A 56 -24.27 16.99 5.67
CA TRP A 56 -23.96 16.71 4.28
C TRP A 56 -24.78 15.53 3.72
N GLU A 57 -25.04 14.51 4.52
CA GLU A 57 -25.95 13.42 4.16
C GLU A 57 -27.34 13.97 3.78
N SER A 58 -27.87 14.92 4.56
CA SER A 58 -29.13 15.58 4.22
C SER A 58 -29.08 16.33 2.88
N GLN A 59 -27.93 16.93 2.53
CA GLN A 59 -27.73 17.54 1.22
C GLN A 59 -27.68 16.50 0.10
N VAL A 60 -27.00 15.37 0.32
CA VAL A 60 -26.93 14.26 -0.63
C VAL A 60 -28.32 13.71 -0.97
N LEU A 61 -29.19 13.56 0.04
CA LEU A 61 -30.57 13.12 -0.17
C LEU A 61 -31.37 14.14 -1.00
N ARG A 62 -31.29 15.43 -0.66
CA ARG A 62 -31.95 16.49 -1.45
C ARG A 62 -31.49 16.49 -2.91
N ASN A 63 -30.19 16.26 -3.13
CA ASN A 63 -29.65 16.18 -4.48
C ASN A 63 -30.18 14.95 -5.22
N ALA A 64 -30.23 13.79 -4.56
CA ALA A 64 -30.79 12.57 -5.12
C ALA A 64 -32.28 12.75 -5.48
N ASP A 65 -33.08 13.31 -4.59
CA ASP A 65 -34.51 13.59 -4.80
C ASP A 65 -34.73 14.55 -5.98
N SER A 66 -33.91 15.61 -6.06
CA SER A 66 -33.94 16.58 -7.17
C SER A 66 -33.58 15.95 -8.52
N CYS A 67 -32.80 14.86 -8.51
CA CYS A 67 -32.47 14.06 -9.68
C CYS A 67 -33.43 12.88 -9.90
N HIS A 68 -34.48 12.75 -9.09
CA HIS A 68 -35.38 11.59 -9.08
C HIS A 68 -34.65 10.24 -8.91
N ALA A 69 -33.55 10.24 -8.17
CA ALA A 69 -32.76 9.06 -7.85
C ALA A 69 -33.19 8.49 -6.50
N SER A 70 -33.45 7.18 -6.44
CA SER A 70 -33.75 6.48 -5.19
C SER A 70 -32.47 6.06 -4.46
N MET A 71 -32.50 6.15 -3.13
CA MET A 71 -31.45 5.62 -2.26
C MET A 71 -31.84 4.21 -1.79
N GLY A 72 -30.84 3.35 -1.62
CA GLY A 72 -31.06 2.00 -1.07
C GLY A 72 -31.51 2.03 0.40
N GLU A 73 -32.16 0.95 0.83
CA GLU A 73 -32.70 0.80 2.19
C GLU A 73 -31.61 0.63 3.27
N ASP A 74 -30.43 0.11 2.87
CA ASP A 74 -29.27 -0.12 3.75
C ASP A 74 -28.49 1.18 4.02
N ARG A 75 -29.14 2.15 4.69
CA ARG A 75 -28.54 3.43 5.06
C ARG A 75 -28.13 3.44 6.54
N GLU A 76 -26.85 3.63 6.79
CA GLU A 76 -26.28 3.74 8.14
C GLU A 76 -25.89 5.21 8.43
N SER A 77 -26.78 5.95 9.10
CA SER A 77 -26.56 7.38 9.41
C SER A 77 -25.91 7.57 10.79
N GLY A 78 -24.83 8.36 10.84
CA GLY A 78 -24.18 8.76 12.10
C GLY A 78 -23.55 7.63 12.91
N ALA A 79 -23.26 6.49 12.27
CA ALA A 79 -22.66 5.31 12.89
C ALA A 79 -21.13 5.45 13.04
N THR A 80 -20.59 4.94 14.15
CA THR A 80 -19.14 4.81 14.38
C THR A 80 -18.57 3.52 13.79
N GLN A 81 -19.43 2.55 13.49
CA GLN A 81 -19.09 1.30 12.83
C GLN A 81 -20.00 1.12 11.62
N TYR A 82 -19.42 0.80 10.46
CA TYR A 82 -20.19 0.57 9.24
C TYR A 82 -19.39 -0.26 8.23
N THR A 83 -20.08 -0.88 7.27
CA THR A 83 -19.44 -1.55 6.14
C THR A 83 -19.46 -0.65 4.89
N PHE A 84 -18.33 -0.55 4.20
CA PHE A 84 -18.25 0.08 2.88
C PHE A 84 -17.35 -0.74 1.95
N LEU A 85 -17.88 -1.14 0.79
CA LEU A 85 -17.19 -1.99 -0.22
C LEU A 85 -16.65 -3.32 0.33
N GLY A 86 -17.29 -3.89 1.35
CA GLY A 86 -16.85 -5.13 1.99
C GLY A 86 -15.75 -4.93 3.05
N VAL A 87 -15.50 -3.68 3.45
CA VAL A 87 -14.60 -3.32 4.56
C VAL A 87 -15.45 -2.85 5.73
N GLN A 88 -15.19 -3.42 6.90
CA GLN A 88 -15.72 -2.94 8.17
C GLN A 88 -14.82 -1.83 8.70
N PHE A 89 -15.39 -0.65 8.91
CA PHE A 89 -14.73 0.48 9.56
C PHE A 89 -15.17 0.56 11.01
N ASP A 90 -14.22 0.70 11.92
CA ASP A 90 -14.47 1.00 13.33
C ASP A 90 -13.74 2.29 13.71
N HIS A 91 -14.50 3.38 13.82
CA HIS A 91 -13.96 4.69 14.19
C HIS A 91 -13.71 4.83 15.69
N THR A 92 -14.33 4.00 16.53
CA THR A 92 -14.10 3.98 17.98
C THR A 92 -12.69 3.46 18.27
N HIS A 93 -12.33 2.33 17.65
CA HIS A 93 -11.02 1.69 17.83
C HIS A 93 -9.99 2.15 16.78
N ARG A 94 -10.39 2.96 15.80
CA ARG A 94 -9.59 3.36 14.63
C ARG A 94 -9.04 2.14 13.89
N ALA A 95 -9.89 1.15 13.69
CA ALA A 95 -9.55 -0.12 13.10
C ALA A 95 -10.31 -0.36 11.80
N VAL A 96 -9.72 -1.20 10.94
CA VAL A 96 -10.39 -1.72 9.74
C VAL A 96 -10.23 -3.24 9.67
N SER A 97 -11.28 -3.91 9.21
CA SER A 97 -11.30 -5.34 8.92
C SER A 97 -12.17 -5.61 7.69
N LEU A 98 -12.27 -6.86 7.26
CA LEU A 98 -13.18 -7.27 6.20
C LEU A 98 -14.58 -7.47 6.80
N SER A 99 -15.63 -7.17 6.04
CA SER A 99 -16.99 -7.47 6.48
C SER A 99 -17.24 -8.98 6.53
N ASP A 100 -18.15 -9.41 7.40
CA ASP A 100 -18.53 -10.83 7.53
C ASP A 100 -18.97 -11.44 6.20
N LYS A 101 -19.71 -10.67 5.40
CA LYS A 101 -20.13 -11.08 4.05
C LYS A 101 -18.93 -11.36 3.15
N PHE A 102 -17.90 -10.51 3.20
CA PHE A 102 -16.68 -10.72 2.43
C PHE A 102 -15.93 -11.96 2.91
N VAL A 103 -15.75 -12.13 4.23
CA VAL A 103 -15.06 -13.30 4.81
C VAL A 103 -15.78 -14.60 4.45
N ARG A 104 -17.11 -14.65 4.57
CA ARG A 104 -17.92 -15.81 4.14
C ARG A 104 -17.72 -16.11 2.66
N SER A 105 -17.63 -15.09 1.81
CA SER A 105 -17.39 -15.27 0.37
C SER A 105 -16.01 -15.88 0.06
N VAL A 106 -15.01 -15.64 0.92
CA VAL A 106 -13.68 -16.24 0.81
C VAL A 106 -13.69 -17.68 1.33
N ARG A 107 -14.38 -17.93 2.46
CA ARG A 107 -14.53 -19.28 3.03
C ARG A 107 -15.28 -20.24 2.11
N ALA A 108 -16.24 -19.73 1.33
CA ALA A 108 -17.02 -20.53 0.39
C ALA A 108 -16.24 -20.98 -0.86
N VAL A 109 -15.01 -20.47 -1.07
CA VAL A 109 -14.20 -20.85 -2.24
C VAL A 109 -13.71 -22.30 -2.08
N PRO A 110 -13.73 -23.12 -3.15
CA PRO A 110 -13.09 -24.43 -3.16
C PRO A 110 -11.59 -24.38 -2.82
N SER A 111 -10.94 -25.54 -2.66
CA SER A 111 -9.49 -25.53 -2.47
C SER A 111 -8.78 -24.97 -3.70
N LEU A 112 -7.68 -24.26 -3.49
CA LEU A 112 -6.94 -23.62 -4.58
C LEU A 112 -6.35 -24.62 -5.59
N ASN A 113 -6.23 -25.90 -5.23
CA ASN A 113 -5.73 -26.96 -6.11
C ASN A 113 -6.76 -27.41 -7.16
N SER A 114 -8.05 -27.13 -6.97
CA SER A 114 -9.15 -27.61 -7.83
C SER A 114 -9.82 -26.51 -8.63
N LEU A 115 -9.31 -25.27 -8.57
CA LEU A 115 -9.94 -24.14 -9.25
C LEU A 115 -9.79 -24.22 -10.76
N THR A 116 -10.80 -23.75 -11.48
CA THR A 116 -10.67 -23.31 -12.88
C THR A 116 -9.91 -21.99 -12.98
N ILE A 117 -9.54 -21.58 -14.20
CA ILE A 117 -8.86 -20.30 -14.42
C ILE A 117 -9.75 -19.11 -14.03
N ALA A 118 -11.04 -19.15 -14.38
CA ALA A 118 -11.98 -18.09 -14.02
C ALA A 118 -12.13 -17.96 -12.49
N GLU A 119 -12.31 -19.07 -11.78
CA GLU A 119 -12.41 -19.06 -10.32
C GLU A 119 -11.10 -18.57 -9.68
N MET A 120 -9.95 -19.03 -10.18
CA MET A 120 -8.64 -18.57 -9.73
C MET A 120 -8.49 -17.05 -9.88
N GLU A 121 -8.96 -16.46 -10.99
CA GLU A 121 -8.92 -15.01 -11.20
C GLU A 121 -9.74 -14.26 -10.14
N VAL A 122 -10.96 -14.71 -9.89
CA VAL A 122 -11.85 -14.13 -8.88
C VAL A 122 -11.23 -14.22 -7.49
N VAL A 123 -10.70 -15.40 -7.13
CA VAL A 123 -10.08 -15.65 -5.82
C VAL A 123 -8.83 -14.80 -5.63
N ALA A 124 -7.93 -14.77 -6.63
CA ALA A 124 -6.73 -13.95 -6.56
C ALA A 124 -7.06 -12.46 -6.43
N SER A 125 -8.09 -11.98 -7.13
CA SER A 125 -8.56 -10.60 -7.03
C SER A 125 -9.08 -10.28 -5.63
N ARG A 126 -9.89 -11.17 -5.05
CA ARG A 126 -10.36 -11.04 -3.65
C ARG A 126 -9.20 -11.05 -2.66
N PHE A 127 -8.20 -11.91 -2.86
CA PHE A 127 -7.04 -11.99 -1.98
C PHE A 127 -6.20 -10.72 -2.03
N LEU A 128 -5.98 -10.14 -3.21
CA LEU A 128 -5.26 -8.89 -3.37
C LEU A 128 -6.00 -7.72 -2.70
N TYR A 129 -7.33 -7.66 -2.87
CA TYR A 129 -8.17 -6.67 -2.21
C TYR A 129 -8.09 -6.81 -0.68
N ALA A 130 -8.31 -8.01 -0.17
CA ALA A 130 -8.29 -8.31 1.25
C ALA A 130 -6.94 -8.03 1.90
N ALA A 131 -5.85 -8.42 1.23
CA ALA A 131 -4.49 -8.15 1.69
C ALA A 131 -4.22 -6.65 1.82
N ALA A 132 -4.74 -5.82 0.91
CA ALA A 132 -4.59 -4.37 1.00
C ALA A 132 -5.29 -3.78 2.23
N ILE A 133 -6.50 -4.25 2.54
CA ILE A 133 -7.26 -3.83 3.73
C ILE A 133 -6.53 -4.24 5.00
N LEU A 134 -6.22 -5.54 5.13
CA LEU A 134 -5.56 -6.10 6.31
C LEU A 134 -4.08 -5.69 6.44
N GLY A 135 -3.52 -5.00 5.44
CA GLY A 135 -2.09 -4.63 5.44
C GLY A 135 -1.17 -5.84 5.32
N THR A 136 -1.65 -6.94 4.76
CA THR A 136 -0.86 -8.17 4.56
C THR A 136 0.17 -7.96 3.46
N ARG A 137 1.42 -8.31 3.74
CA ARG A 137 2.52 -8.10 2.80
C ARG A 137 2.50 -9.16 1.70
N LEU A 138 2.43 -8.69 0.46
CA LEU A 138 2.37 -9.56 -0.72
C LEU A 138 3.74 -10.17 -1.08
N CYS A 139 4.85 -9.71 -0.48
CA CYS A 139 6.19 -10.24 -0.75
C CYS A 139 6.30 -11.70 -0.30
N ASP A 140 5.60 -12.07 0.75
CA ASP A 140 5.55 -13.45 1.27
C ASP A 140 4.80 -14.38 0.33
N HIS A 141 3.90 -13.81 -0.47
CA HIS A 141 3.00 -14.51 -1.39
C HIS A 141 3.36 -14.27 -2.86
N CYS A 142 4.54 -13.71 -3.15
CA CYS A 142 4.91 -13.30 -4.51
C CYS A 142 4.94 -14.47 -5.50
N PHE A 143 5.24 -15.69 -5.03
CA PHE A 143 5.31 -16.87 -5.87
C PHE A 143 3.91 -17.33 -6.29
N PHE A 144 2.94 -17.26 -5.38
CA PHE A 144 1.52 -17.45 -5.68
C PHE A 144 1.04 -16.44 -6.73
N ILE A 145 1.29 -15.15 -6.51
CA ILE A 145 0.90 -14.08 -7.45
C ILE A 145 1.56 -14.28 -8.83
N LYS A 146 2.84 -14.71 -8.87
CA LYS A 146 3.54 -15.02 -10.12
C LYS A 146 2.90 -16.21 -10.84
N ALA A 147 2.50 -17.26 -10.12
CA ALA A 147 1.85 -18.43 -10.71
C ALA A 147 0.48 -18.07 -11.31
N VAL A 148 -0.36 -17.35 -10.56
CA VAL A 148 -1.65 -16.82 -11.05
C VAL A 148 -1.45 -15.99 -12.32
N ARG A 149 -0.52 -15.02 -12.28
CA ARG A 149 -0.24 -14.17 -13.45
C ARG A 149 0.18 -14.96 -14.68
N ARG A 150 0.97 -16.02 -14.53
CA ARG A 150 1.38 -16.88 -15.65
C ARG A 150 0.18 -17.58 -16.29
N ARG A 151 -0.77 -18.07 -15.47
CA ARG A 151 -2.00 -18.72 -15.95
C ARG A 151 -2.93 -17.73 -16.66
N LEU A 152 -3.14 -16.54 -16.09
CA LEU A 152 -3.91 -15.49 -16.75
C LEU A 152 -3.25 -15.01 -18.06
N SER A 153 -1.92 -14.96 -18.10
CA SER A 153 -1.21 -14.66 -19.35
C SER A 153 -1.37 -15.76 -20.41
N ALA A 154 -1.52 -17.01 -20.00
CA ALA A 154 -1.78 -18.12 -20.92
C ALA A 154 -3.22 -18.02 -21.48
N LEU A 155 -4.19 -17.65 -20.64
CA LEU A 155 -5.57 -17.36 -21.06
C LEU A 155 -5.60 -16.25 -22.11
N ASN A 156 -4.95 -15.12 -21.84
CA ASN A 156 -4.88 -13.98 -22.78
C ASN A 156 -4.20 -14.31 -24.12
N ARG A 157 -3.40 -15.38 -24.17
CA ARG A 157 -2.76 -15.87 -25.40
C ARG A 157 -3.55 -16.96 -26.10
N GLY A 158 -4.73 -17.34 -25.59
CA GLY A 158 -5.55 -18.41 -26.11
C GLY A 158 -4.99 -19.82 -25.88
N ILE A 159 -4.00 -19.97 -24.98
CA ILE A 159 -3.35 -21.26 -24.70
C ILE A 159 -4.25 -22.15 -23.82
N VAL A 160 -5.06 -21.51 -22.97
CA VAL A 160 -5.98 -22.15 -22.02
C VAL A 160 -7.30 -21.38 -22.01
N GLN A 161 -8.38 -22.02 -21.59
CA GLN A 161 -9.72 -21.43 -21.51
C GLN A 161 -10.11 -21.12 -20.06
N GLU A 162 -11.13 -20.30 -19.86
CA GLU A 162 -11.65 -19.94 -18.53
C GLU A 162 -12.03 -21.16 -17.67
N THR A 163 -12.62 -22.18 -18.32
CA THR A 163 -13.03 -23.46 -17.71
C THR A 163 -11.88 -24.44 -17.52
N SER A 164 -10.69 -24.15 -18.07
CA SER A 164 -9.54 -25.02 -17.89
C SER A 164 -9.10 -25.06 -16.43
N PRO A 165 -8.55 -26.17 -15.93
CA PRO A 165 -7.95 -26.23 -14.61
C PRO A 165 -6.83 -25.19 -14.43
N ALA A 166 -6.80 -24.54 -13.26
CA ALA A 166 -5.78 -23.55 -12.93
C ALA A 166 -4.39 -24.19 -12.83
N ASN A 167 -4.29 -25.44 -12.36
CA ASN A 167 -3.06 -26.23 -12.28
C ASN A 167 -1.88 -25.43 -11.71
N LEU A 168 -2.08 -24.79 -10.55
CA LEU A 168 -1.04 -24.04 -9.87
C LEU A 168 -0.01 -25.01 -9.25
N PRO A 169 1.30 -24.67 -9.24
CA PRO A 169 2.30 -25.49 -8.56
C PRO A 169 1.96 -25.68 -7.07
N PRO A 170 2.20 -26.86 -6.46
CA PRO A 170 1.86 -27.11 -5.05
C PRO A 170 2.45 -26.07 -4.08
N SER A 171 3.66 -25.58 -4.34
CA SER A 171 4.28 -24.52 -3.54
C SER A 171 3.55 -23.18 -3.63
N ALA A 172 2.96 -22.86 -4.78
CA ALA A 172 2.14 -21.67 -4.97
C ALA A 172 0.78 -21.84 -4.28
N VAL A 173 0.17 -23.02 -4.36
CA VAL A 173 -1.07 -23.37 -3.66
C VAL A 173 -0.89 -23.21 -2.14
N GLY A 174 0.18 -23.78 -1.56
CA GLY A 174 0.43 -23.65 -0.13
C GLY A 174 0.61 -22.21 0.36
N LEU A 175 1.23 -21.34 -0.45
CA LEU A 175 1.28 -19.90 -0.15
C LEU A 175 -0.09 -19.23 -0.29
N GLY A 176 -0.88 -19.61 -1.29
CA GLY A 176 -2.25 -19.11 -1.47
C GLY A 176 -3.18 -19.49 -0.30
N GLU A 177 -3.13 -20.74 0.16
CA GLU A 177 -3.90 -21.21 1.32
C GLU A 177 -3.44 -20.53 2.63
N ARG A 178 -2.14 -20.28 2.78
CA ARG A 178 -1.65 -19.47 3.92
C ARG A 178 -2.23 -18.06 3.89
N LEU A 179 -2.29 -17.42 2.73
CA LEU A 179 -2.91 -16.10 2.57
C LEU A 179 -4.41 -16.16 2.86
N ARG A 180 -5.09 -17.20 2.38
CA ARG A 180 -6.51 -17.47 2.67
C ARG A 180 -6.75 -17.52 4.18
N HIS A 181 -5.95 -18.27 4.93
CA HIS A 181 -6.09 -18.33 6.39
C HIS A 181 -5.89 -16.98 7.08
N ILE A 182 -4.92 -16.16 6.64
CA ILE A 182 -4.74 -14.80 7.17
C ILE A 182 -6.00 -13.95 6.94
N ILE A 183 -6.58 -14.04 5.74
CA ILE A 183 -7.80 -13.33 5.37
C ILE A 183 -9.00 -13.83 6.19
N GLU A 184 -9.13 -15.14 6.37
CA GLU A 184 -10.25 -15.76 7.10
C GLU A 184 -10.20 -15.50 8.60
N ASN A 185 -9.00 -15.34 9.17
CA ASN A 185 -8.79 -14.91 10.55
C ASN A 185 -9.23 -13.45 10.76
N ASN A 186 -9.21 -12.64 9.70
CA ASN A 186 -9.74 -11.28 9.65
C ASN A 186 -9.33 -10.39 10.84
N ARG A 187 -8.08 -10.48 11.27
CA ARG A 187 -7.59 -9.70 12.41
C ARG A 187 -7.68 -8.21 12.08
N GLU A 188 -8.35 -7.46 12.95
CA GLU A 188 -8.46 -6.01 12.82
C GLU A 188 -7.10 -5.34 12.69
N ARG A 189 -7.01 -4.46 11.71
CA ARG A 189 -5.84 -3.62 11.48
C ARG A 189 -6.10 -2.25 12.09
N ASN A 190 -5.36 -1.92 13.13
CA ASN A 190 -5.34 -0.57 13.68
C ASN A 190 -4.69 0.40 12.70
N ILE A 191 -5.42 1.43 12.33
CA ILE A 191 -4.94 2.54 11.50
C ILE A 191 -4.39 3.60 12.45
N LYS A 192 -3.06 3.63 12.58
CA LYS A 192 -2.40 4.76 13.22
C LYS A 192 -2.55 5.99 12.32
N PRO A 193 -2.76 7.19 12.90
CA PRO A 193 -2.57 8.42 12.14
C PRO A 193 -1.21 8.36 11.47
N THR A 194 -1.12 8.75 10.19
CA THR A 194 0.18 8.93 9.55
C THR A 194 0.86 10.09 10.25
N GLU A 195 1.62 9.79 11.31
CA GLU A 195 2.60 10.72 11.84
C GLU A 195 3.56 11.02 10.70
N LYS A 196 3.73 12.31 10.41
CA LYS A 196 4.65 12.77 9.40
C LYS A 196 6.03 12.27 9.81
N ALA A 197 6.62 11.40 9.00
CA ALA A 197 7.93 10.83 9.26
C ALA A 197 8.92 11.99 9.51
N SER A 198 9.35 12.11 10.75
CA SER A 198 10.22 13.17 11.22
C SER A 198 11.68 12.74 11.18
N ALA A 199 11.95 11.43 11.07
CA ALA A 199 13.26 10.83 10.88
C ALA A 199 13.45 10.25 9.48
N ALA A 200 14.69 10.29 9.00
CA ALA A 200 15.08 9.74 7.72
C ALA A 200 16.29 8.81 7.86
N ILE A 201 16.22 7.65 7.23
CA ILE A 201 17.37 6.78 6.99
C ILE A 201 17.68 6.81 5.49
N ILE A 202 18.92 7.10 5.15
CA ILE A 202 19.39 7.16 3.77
C ILE A 202 20.48 6.12 3.61
N THR A 203 20.35 5.24 2.61
CA THR A 203 21.32 4.18 2.38
C THR A 203 21.90 4.24 0.99
N ASP A 204 23.10 3.68 0.85
CA ASP A 204 23.77 3.49 -0.42
C ASP A 204 24.52 2.15 -0.42
N ALA A 205 24.58 1.50 -1.57
CA ALA A 205 25.36 0.29 -1.77
C ALA A 205 26.32 0.43 -2.94
N SER A 206 27.56 -0.02 -2.73
CA SER A 206 28.55 -0.12 -3.79
C SER A 206 29.08 -1.56 -3.90
N PRO A 207 29.91 -1.89 -4.90
CA PRO A 207 30.63 -3.15 -4.94
C PRO A 207 31.56 -3.38 -3.72
N HIS A 208 31.99 -2.31 -3.04
CA HIS A 208 32.98 -2.35 -1.96
C HIS A 208 32.33 -2.52 -0.59
N GLY A 209 31.15 -1.92 -0.39
CA GLY A 209 30.48 -1.91 0.91
C GLY A 209 29.14 -1.19 0.86
N TRP A 210 28.66 -0.85 2.04
CA TRP A 210 27.42 -0.10 2.24
C TRP A 210 27.66 1.08 3.17
N GLY A 211 26.84 2.11 2.98
CA GLY A 211 26.76 3.27 3.84
C GLY A 211 25.33 3.56 4.22
N ALA A 212 25.13 4.14 5.39
CA ALA A 212 23.85 4.60 5.87
C ALA A 212 23.98 5.83 6.77
N VAL A 213 23.12 6.81 6.53
CA VAL A 213 22.97 8.03 7.32
C VAL A 213 21.59 8.00 7.94
N PHE A 214 21.52 8.10 9.26
CA PHE A 214 20.27 8.22 10.01
C PHE A 214 20.17 9.62 10.63
N ILE A 215 19.07 10.30 10.34
CA ILE A 215 18.77 11.64 10.83
C ILE A 215 17.51 11.53 11.70
N PRO A 216 17.66 11.40 13.03
CA PRO A 216 16.55 11.33 13.97
C PRO A 216 15.90 12.69 14.18
N ASP A 217 14.81 12.69 14.94
CA ASP A 217 14.06 13.88 15.29
C ASP A 217 14.89 14.93 16.02
N SER A 218 15.75 14.46 16.93
CA SER A 218 16.67 15.29 17.71
C SER A 218 17.66 16.08 16.86
N GLY A 219 17.91 15.65 15.62
CA GLY A 219 18.90 16.26 14.72
C GLY A 219 20.30 15.67 14.82
N ASP A 220 20.56 14.77 15.77
CA ASP A 220 21.87 14.11 15.92
C ASP A 220 22.09 13.07 14.84
N VAL A 221 22.80 13.46 13.78
CA VAL A 221 23.05 12.57 12.64
C VAL A 221 23.98 11.44 13.04
N LYS A 222 23.54 10.21 12.74
CA LYS A 222 24.28 8.98 13.00
C LYS A 222 24.63 8.32 11.68
N ILE A 223 25.81 7.74 11.61
CA ILE A 223 26.30 7.06 10.42
C ILE A 223 26.66 5.62 10.75
N ALA A 224 26.42 4.74 9.80
CA ALA A 224 26.83 3.34 9.85
C ALA A 224 27.26 2.92 8.46
N GLY A 225 28.23 2.02 8.37
CA GLY A 225 28.69 1.52 7.09
C GLY A 225 29.82 0.52 7.28
N GLY A 226 30.13 -0.20 6.22
CA GLY A 226 31.19 -1.19 6.27
C GLY A 226 31.32 -1.99 4.99
N LYS A 227 32.37 -2.82 4.96
CA LYS A 227 32.56 -3.79 3.87
C LYS A 227 31.51 -4.88 3.93
N TRP A 228 31.22 -5.49 2.79
CA TRP A 228 30.33 -6.64 2.73
C TRP A 228 30.97 -7.86 3.41
N GLU A 229 30.34 -8.39 4.46
CA GLU A 229 30.69 -9.71 5.01
C GLU A 229 30.52 -10.80 3.95
N ARG A 230 29.40 -10.76 3.24
CA ARG A 230 29.13 -11.58 2.05
C ARG A 230 28.76 -10.67 0.91
N LYS A 231 29.58 -10.67 -0.15
CA LYS A 231 29.34 -9.83 -1.32
C LYS A 231 27.96 -10.14 -1.95
N PRO A 232 27.14 -9.12 -2.23
CA PRO A 232 25.91 -9.30 -2.98
C PRO A 232 26.24 -9.65 -4.44
N PHE A 233 25.41 -10.49 -5.07
CA PHE A 233 25.64 -10.92 -6.46
C PHE A 233 25.14 -9.89 -7.47
N LEU A 234 24.16 -9.06 -7.07
CA LEU A 234 23.51 -8.06 -7.91
C LEU A 234 23.45 -6.74 -7.15
N ILE A 235 23.68 -5.61 -7.84
CA ILE A 235 23.59 -4.27 -7.24
C ILE A 235 22.25 -4.03 -6.56
N MET A 236 21.16 -4.46 -7.20
CA MET A 236 19.82 -4.38 -6.62
C MET A 236 19.70 -5.11 -5.28
N GLN A 237 20.35 -6.27 -5.12
CA GLN A 237 20.39 -6.98 -3.84
C GLN A 237 21.25 -6.23 -2.82
N ALA A 238 22.37 -5.64 -3.26
CA ALA A 238 23.25 -4.83 -2.43
C ALA A 238 22.49 -3.68 -1.78
N GLU A 239 21.68 -2.96 -2.56
CA GLU A 239 20.84 -1.85 -2.08
C GLU A 239 19.85 -2.28 -1.00
N ALA A 240 19.11 -3.35 -1.25
CA ALA A 240 18.17 -3.89 -0.27
C ALA A 240 18.90 -4.37 1.00
N ARG A 241 20.08 -4.98 0.82
CA ARG A 241 20.92 -5.42 1.92
C ARG A 241 21.46 -4.24 2.73
N ALA A 242 21.85 -3.14 2.09
CA ALA A 242 22.28 -1.92 2.76
C ALA A 242 21.18 -1.37 3.68
N VAL A 243 19.93 -1.30 3.19
CA VAL A 243 18.76 -0.95 4.03
C VAL A 243 18.66 -1.88 5.24
N ARG A 244 18.71 -3.21 5.03
CA ARG A 244 18.59 -4.17 6.14
C ARG A 244 19.70 -4.01 7.18
N LEU A 245 20.94 -3.80 6.74
CA LEU A 245 22.08 -3.61 7.63
C LEU A 245 21.96 -2.29 8.41
N ALA A 246 21.52 -1.23 7.74
CA ALA A 246 21.27 0.06 8.37
C ALA A 246 20.18 -0.03 9.46
N LEU A 247 19.07 -0.70 9.16
CA LEU A 247 18.01 -0.97 10.14
C LEU A 247 18.53 -1.72 11.37
N SER A 248 19.39 -2.71 11.13
CA SER A 248 19.99 -3.49 12.22
C SER A 248 20.94 -2.63 13.06
N ALA A 249 21.78 -1.82 12.41
CA ALA A 249 22.75 -0.94 13.05
C ALA A 249 22.11 0.14 13.92
N PHE A 250 20.96 0.67 13.49
CA PHE A 250 20.24 1.71 14.22
C PHE A 250 19.09 1.17 15.08
N SER A 251 18.92 -0.15 15.22
CA SER A 251 17.76 -0.79 15.85
C SER A 251 17.35 -0.21 17.20
N ALA A 252 18.31 0.17 18.05
CA ALA A 252 18.05 0.72 19.38
C ALA A 252 17.45 2.14 19.41
N ILE A 253 17.46 2.85 18.28
CA ILE A 253 17.14 4.28 18.19
C ILE A 253 16.15 4.61 17.07
N LEU A 254 15.61 3.59 16.39
CA LEU A 254 14.63 3.80 15.34
C LEU A 254 13.30 4.26 15.94
N PRO A 255 12.65 5.27 15.35
CA PRO A 255 11.33 5.73 15.78
C PRO A 255 10.23 4.80 15.29
N SER A 256 9.00 5.06 15.74
CA SER A 256 7.78 4.38 15.28
C SER A 256 7.48 4.63 13.80
N ALA A 257 7.94 5.74 13.20
CA ALA A 257 7.72 6.09 11.81
C ALA A 257 8.95 6.80 11.19
N MET A 258 9.34 6.42 9.97
CA MET A 258 10.47 7.05 9.26
C MET A 258 10.41 6.90 7.74
N ASP A 259 11.15 7.78 7.05
CA ASP A 259 11.43 7.66 5.62
C ASP A 259 12.74 6.92 5.34
N VAL A 260 12.69 5.98 4.42
CA VAL A 260 13.83 5.23 3.89
C VAL A 260 14.14 5.74 2.49
N TRP A 261 15.26 6.44 2.34
CA TRP A 261 15.73 6.98 1.07
C TRP A 261 16.76 6.04 0.44
N VAL A 262 16.50 5.65 -0.80
CA VAL A 262 17.36 4.77 -1.59
C VAL A 262 17.57 5.36 -2.97
N ASP A 263 18.76 5.19 -3.54
CA ASP A 263 19.07 5.66 -4.89
C ASP A 263 18.67 4.63 -5.98
N ASN A 264 18.12 3.50 -5.57
CA ASN A 264 17.70 2.44 -6.46
C ASN A 264 16.19 2.46 -6.69
N THR A 265 15.79 2.91 -7.88
CA THR A 265 14.38 2.96 -8.31
C THR A 265 13.69 1.59 -8.28
N SER A 266 14.44 0.51 -8.53
CA SER A 266 13.89 -0.85 -8.50
C SER A 266 13.59 -1.33 -7.08
N LEU A 267 14.44 -0.99 -6.11
CA LEU A 267 14.18 -1.23 -4.69
C LEU A 267 12.99 -0.40 -4.21
N GLN A 268 12.97 0.91 -4.50
CA GLN A 268 11.86 1.79 -4.14
C GLN A 268 10.53 1.26 -4.70
N GLY A 269 10.48 0.94 -6.00
CA GLY A 269 9.28 0.41 -6.63
C GLY A 269 8.87 -0.95 -6.06
N ALA A 270 9.83 -1.83 -5.76
CA ALA A 270 9.53 -3.14 -5.17
C ALA A 270 9.03 -3.05 -3.73
N ALA A 271 9.58 -2.13 -2.93
CA ALA A 271 9.13 -1.87 -1.58
C ALA A 271 7.72 -1.24 -1.58
N ASN A 272 7.48 -0.22 -2.40
CA ASN A 272 6.16 0.43 -2.49
C ASN A 272 5.07 -0.51 -3.02
N LYS A 273 5.43 -1.47 -3.88
CA LYS A 273 4.53 -2.52 -4.34
C LYS A 273 4.42 -3.71 -3.36
N GLY A 274 5.34 -3.82 -2.41
CA GLY A 274 5.51 -5.00 -1.56
C GLY A 274 5.88 -6.27 -2.33
N SER A 275 6.46 -6.19 -3.53
CA SER A 275 6.89 -7.37 -4.30
C SER A 275 7.96 -7.06 -5.35
N SER A 276 8.82 -8.04 -5.66
CA SER A 276 9.84 -7.93 -6.71
C SER A 276 9.80 -9.08 -7.72
N LYS A 277 10.27 -8.81 -8.94
CA LYS A 277 10.50 -9.85 -9.95
C LYS A 277 11.70 -10.74 -9.58
N SER A 278 12.74 -10.16 -8.99
CA SER A 278 13.96 -10.86 -8.59
C SER A 278 13.79 -11.61 -7.27
N HIS A 279 14.21 -12.88 -7.23
CA HIS A 279 14.15 -13.70 -6.01
C HIS A 279 15.08 -13.15 -4.92
N ALA A 280 16.31 -12.75 -5.29
CA ALA A 280 17.28 -12.16 -4.36
C ALA A 280 16.75 -10.89 -3.70
N MET A 281 16.10 -10.01 -4.48
CA MET A 281 15.45 -8.81 -3.96
C MET A 281 14.27 -9.13 -3.05
N THR A 282 13.41 -10.07 -3.44
CA THR A 282 12.29 -10.50 -2.58
C THR A 282 12.80 -11.02 -1.25
N TRP A 283 13.89 -11.79 -1.23
CA TRP A 283 14.45 -12.33 0.00
C TRP A 283 14.94 -11.25 0.96
N GLU A 284 15.64 -10.22 0.47
CA GLU A 284 16.05 -9.09 1.31
C GLU A 284 14.84 -8.26 1.78
N LEU A 285 13.87 -7.99 0.89
CA LEU A 285 12.63 -7.28 1.25
C LEU A 285 11.87 -7.98 2.36
N ARG A 286 11.73 -9.32 2.32
CA ARG A 286 11.09 -10.08 3.40
C ARG A 286 11.77 -9.88 4.75
N ARG A 287 13.10 -9.79 4.78
CA ARG A 287 13.85 -9.57 6.02
C ARG A 287 13.74 -8.14 6.52
N ILE A 288 13.81 -7.15 5.62
CA ILE A 288 13.55 -5.73 5.94
C ILE A 288 12.17 -5.61 6.58
N TYR A 289 11.17 -6.20 5.94
CA TYR A 289 9.81 -6.20 6.41
C TYR A 289 9.64 -6.93 7.75
N GLY A 290 10.17 -8.15 7.87
CA GLY A 290 10.13 -8.89 9.15
C GLY A 290 10.73 -8.09 10.30
N PHE A 291 11.83 -7.38 10.06
CA PHE A 291 12.42 -6.46 11.04
C PHE A 291 11.47 -5.32 11.42
N LEU A 292 10.96 -4.59 10.42
CA LEU A 292 10.04 -3.47 10.65
C LEU A 292 8.78 -3.88 11.42
N ASP A 293 8.20 -5.04 11.10
CA ASP A 293 7.03 -5.55 11.81
C ASP A 293 7.36 -5.92 13.25
N SER A 294 8.50 -6.58 13.47
CA SER A 294 8.92 -7.00 14.82
C SER A 294 9.16 -5.81 15.75
N CYS A 295 9.57 -4.66 15.19
CA CYS A 295 9.77 -3.42 15.92
C CYS A 295 8.55 -2.49 15.90
N GLY A 296 7.47 -2.84 15.19
CA GLY A 296 6.29 -1.99 15.05
C GLY A 296 6.54 -0.66 14.30
N ILE A 297 7.53 -0.64 13.40
CA ILE A 297 7.98 0.55 12.67
C ILE A 297 7.23 0.70 11.35
N GLN A 298 6.70 1.89 11.11
CA GLN A 298 6.11 2.29 9.84
C GLN A 298 7.18 2.98 8.97
N ALA A 299 7.62 2.30 7.91
CA ALA A 299 8.60 2.85 6.97
C ALA A 299 7.97 3.20 5.62
N THR A 300 8.34 4.36 5.07
CA THR A 300 8.00 4.81 3.72
C THR A 300 9.25 4.84 2.84
N PHE A 301 9.18 4.31 1.61
CA PHE A 301 10.34 4.23 0.73
C PHE A 301 10.32 5.32 -0.35
N ALA A 302 11.36 6.16 -0.34
CA ALA A 302 11.54 7.29 -1.23
C ALA A 302 12.82 7.14 -2.08
N TYR A 303 12.82 7.79 -3.24
CA TYR A 303 13.97 7.80 -4.14
C TYR A 303 14.82 9.05 -3.92
N VAL A 304 16.12 8.87 -3.78
CA VAL A 304 17.12 9.96 -3.80
C VAL A 304 17.97 9.82 -5.06
N ARG A 305 18.38 10.92 -5.69
CA ARG A 305 19.36 10.85 -6.79
C ARG A 305 20.72 10.50 -6.20
N SER A 306 21.48 9.61 -6.85
CA SER A 306 22.83 9.21 -6.39
C SER A 306 23.73 10.41 -6.05
N ALA A 307 23.79 11.45 -6.89
CA ALA A 307 24.56 12.68 -6.60
C ALA A 307 24.11 13.45 -5.34
N GLU A 308 22.86 13.28 -4.93
CA GLU A 308 22.25 13.86 -3.73
C GLU A 308 22.30 12.90 -2.53
N ASN A 309 22.84 11.68 -2.71
CA ASN A 309 22.89 10.66 -1.67
C ASN A 309 24.05 10.93 -0.69
N PRO A 310 23.78 11.25 0.58
CA PRO A 310 24.81 11.44 1.59
C PRO A 310 25.53 10.14 2.00
N ALA A 311 25.02 8.97 1.63
CA ALA A 311 25.62 7.68 1.96
C ALA A 311 26.61 7.17 0.90
N GLU A 312 26.69 7.81 -0.27
CA GLU A 312 27.52 7.39 -1.41
C GLU A 312 29.03 7.37 -1.07
N GLY A 313 29.51 8.36 -0.32
CA GLY A 313 30.91 8.39 0.11
C GLY A 313 31.26 7.16 0.96
N MET A 314 30.41 6.88 1.93
CA MET A 314 30.62 5.81 2.92
C MET A 314 30.55 4.42 2.30
N SER A 315 29.67 4.18 1.32
CA SER A 315 29.60 2.89 0.62
C SER A 315 30.89 2.57 -0.13
N HIS A 316 31.68 3.59 -0.49
CA HIS A 316 32.99 3.48 -1.12
C HIS A 316 34.16 3.54 -0.12
N GLY A 317 33.89 3.57 1.19
CA GLY A 317 34.90 3.66 2.24
C GLY A 317 35.51 5.05 2.41
N ARG A 318 34.87 6.11 1.89
CA ARG A 318 35.29 7.50 2.12
C ARG A 318 34.75 8.02 3.45
N VAL A 319 35.45 8.99 4.03
CA VAL A 319 35.07 9.65 5.27
C VAL A 319 33.83 10.53 5.04
N PHE A 320 32.91 10.52 6.00
CA PHE A 320 31.70 11.35 5.96
C PHE A 320 32.03 12.84 6.14
N THR A 321 31.42 13.71 5.34
CA THR A 321 31.75 15.13 5.19
C THR A 321 30.58 16.05 5.58
N LEU A 322 30.87 17.32 5.84
CA LEU A 322 29.85 18.35 6.08
C LEU A 322 28.91 18.56 4.87
N GLN A 323 29.40 18.33 3.65
CA GLN A 323 28.56 18.41 2.45
C GLN A 323 27.52 17.29 2.43
N GLU A 324 27.90 16.07 2.80
CA GLU A 324 26.97 14.93 2.92
C GLU A 324 25.96 15.17 4.05
N LEU A 325 26.39 15.77 5.17
CA LEU A 325 25.47 16.20 6.22
C LEU A 325 24.37 17.15 5.69
N ALA A 326 24.75 18.16 4.90
CA ALA A 326 23.81 19.10 4.31
C ALA A 326 22.83 18.43 3.34
N LYS A 327 23.31 17.49 2.50
CA LYS A 327 22.46 16.68 1.61
C LYS A 327 21.39 15.92 2.40
N GLY A 328 21.80 15.23 3.48
CA GLY A 328 20.88 14.49 4.34
C GLY A 328 19.79 15.38 4.96
N TRP A 329 20.16 16.55 5.47
CA TRP A 329 19.19 17.51 6.01
C TRP A 329 18.21 18.05 4.98
N ASN A 330 18.65 18.24 3.73
CA ASN A 330 17.77 18.66 2.64
C ASN A 330 16.74 17.57 2.30
N LEU A 331 17.14 16.30 2.29
CA LEU A 331 16.21 15.18 2.05
C LEU A 331 15.17 15.07 3.16
N ARG A 332 15.58 15.19 4.43
CA ARG A 332 14.66 15.22 5.57
C ARG A 332 13.64 16.36 5.46
N ARG A 333 14.08 17.57 5.10
CA ARG A 333 13.17 18.72 4.88
C ARG A 333 12.27 18.54 3.67
N GLY A 334 12.76 17.94 2.59
CA GLY A 334 11.98 17.60 1.40
C GLY A 334 10.88 16.56 1.68
N ALA A 335 11.18 15.56 2.53
CA ALA A 335 10.19 14.62 3.08
C ALA A 335 9.07 15.37 3.84
N ALA A 336 9.43 16.41 4.60
CA ALA A 336 8.46 17.22 5.31
C ALA A 336 7.56 18.08 4.38
N VAL A 337 7.92 18.32 3.11
CA VAL A 337 7.07 19.05 2.14
C VAL A 337 6.34 18.08 1.20
N SER A 338 6.78 16.83 1.10
CA SER A 338 6.19 15.77 0.28
C SER A 338 4.95 15.11 0.91
N CYS A 339 3.96 15.90 1.30
CA CYS A 339 2.58 15.43 1.46
C CYS A 339 1.66 15.82 0.27
N GLY A 340 2.23 16.35 -0.81
CA GLY A 340 1.47 16.99 -1.91
C GLY A 340 1.47 16.29 -3.28
N TRP A 341 2.08 15.12 -3.47
CA TRP A 341 2.09 14.46 -4.79
C TRP A 341 1.80 12.96 -4.72
N ARG A 342 0.50 12.64 -4.63
CA ARG A 342 -0.05 11.40 -5.18
C ARG A 342 -1.21 11.74 -6.11
N THR A 343 -0.90 12.24 -7.30
CA THR A 343 -1.78 12.07 -8.45
C THR A 343 -1.36 10.79 -9.17
N PRO A 344 -2.26 9.81 -9.37
CA PRO A 344 -2.05 8.83 -10.43
C PRO A 344 -1.98 9.63 -11.73
N LYS A 345 -0.95 9.41 -12.54
CA LYS A 345 -0.97 9.83 -13.94
C LYS A 345 -2.25 9.29 -14.56
N SER A 346 -3.19 10.19 -14.85
CA SER A 346 -4.26 9.94 -15.80
C SER A 346 -3.61 9.54 -17.12
N ALA A 347 -3.91 8.34 -17.57
CA ALA A 347 -3.78 8.02 -18.98
C ALA A 347 -4.88 8.77 -19.72
N THR A 348 -4.49 9.86 -20.36
CA THR A 348 -5.03 10.40 -21.61
C THR A 348 -3.87 11.07 -22.31
#